data_AF-A0A952EBB5-F1
#
_entry.id   AF-A0A952EBB5-F1
#
_cell.length_a   1.000
_cell.length_b   1.000
_cell.length_c   1.000
_cell.angle_alpha   90.00
_cell.angle_beta   90.00
_cell.angle_gamma   90.00
#
_symmetry.space_group_name_H-M   'P 1'
#
loop_
_entity.id
_entity.type
_entity.pdbx_description
1 polymer ?
#
loop_
_entity_poly.entity_id
_entity_poly.type
_entity_poly.pdbx_seq_one_letter_code
_entity_poly.pdbx_strand_id
1 'polypeptide(L)' 'MRLLFVCIGNICRSPMAAGLAQKMLQGHAQVESAGIAPFGD' A
#
# COMPACT_ATOMS: atom_id res chain seq x y z
N MET A 1 -6.43 13.50 0.25
CA MET A 1 -6.06 12.66 -0.92
C MET A 1 -6.07 11.20 -0.50
N ARG A 2 -6.49 10.27 -1.37
CA ARG A 2 -6.49 8.81 -1.10
C ARG A 2 -5.53 8.12 -2.07
N LEU A 3 -4.70 7.22 -1.56
CA LEU A 3 -3.67 6.50 -2.31
C LEU A 3 -3.77 5.00 -2.02
N LEU A 4 -3.88 4.19 -3.08
CA LEU A 4 -3.89 2.74 -3.01
C LEU A 4 -2.68 2.19 -3.76
N PHE A 5 -1.77 1.53 -3.05
CA PHE A 5 -0.66 0.81 -3.68
C PHE A 5 -1.09 -0.61 -4.02
N VAL A 6 -0.93 -1.00 -5.29
CA VAL A 6 -1.34 -2.33 -5.77
C VAL A 6 -0.13 -3.08 -6.30
N CYS A 7 -0.03 -4.35 -5.95
CA CYS A 7 0.83 -5.31 -6.64
C CYS A 7 0.07 -6.64 -6.81
N ILE A 8 0.71 -7.69 -7.32
CA ILE A 8 0.03 -8.98 -7.49
C ILE A 8 -0.35 -9.57 -6.12
N GLY A 9 0.61 -9.82 -5.24
CA GLY A 9 0.39 -10.59 -4.01
C GLY A 9 0.10 -9.81 -2.73
N ASN A 10 0.20 -8.48 -2.72
CA ASN A 10 0.16 -7.66 -1.51
C ASN A 10 1.14 -8.05 -0.38
N ILE A 11 2.29 -8.63 -0.70
CA ILE A 11 3.27 -9.12 0.30
C ILE A 11 4.45 -8.17 0.48
N CYS A 12 5.08 -7.74 -0.62
CA CYS A 12 6.39 -7.08 -0.56
C CYS A 12 6.33 -5.63 -1.02
N ARG A 13 5.99 -5.39 -2.30
CA ARG A 13 6.17 -4.06 -2.92
C ARG A 13 5.09 -3.08 -2.48
N SER A 14 3.81 -3.46 -2.57
CA SER A 14 2.71 -2.58 -2.19
C SER A 14 2.69 -2.24 -0.69
N PRO A 15 2.92 -3.17 0.26
CA PRO A 15 2.93 -2.80 1.68
C PRO A 15 4.14 -1.93 2.04
N MET A 16 5.31 -2.18 1.44
CA MET A 16 6.50 -1.34 1.62
C MET A 16 6.25 0.09 1.14
N ALA A 17 5.68 0.25 -0.06
CA ALA A 17 5.35 1.57 -0.59
C ALA A 17 4.33 2.31 0.28
N ALA A 18 3.30 1.61 0.77
CA ALA A 18 2.32 2.19 1.70
C ALA A 18 2.98 2.66 3.00
N GLY A 19 3.85 1.86 3.62
CA GLY A 19 4.55 2.23 4.84
C GLY A 19 5.50 3.43 4.66
N LEU A 20 6.20 3.50 3.51
CA LEU A 20 7.03 4.67 3.18
C LEU A 20 6.17 5.92 2.96
N ALA A 21 5.09 5.81 2.19
CA ALA A 21 4.18 6.92 1.92
C ALA A 21 3.51 7.45 3.20
N GLN A 22 3.13 6.58 4.14
CA GLN A 22 2.60 7.00 5.44
C GLN A 22 3.61 7.88 6.20
N LYS A 23 4.90 7.51 6.20
CA LYS A 23 5.97 8.31 6.84
C LYS A 23 6.23 9.63 6.12
N MET A 24 6.23 9.62 4.78
CA MET A 24 6.53 10.80 3.96
C MET A 24 5.38 11.82 3.96
N LEU A 25 4.14 11.35 3.96
CA LEU A 25 2.96 12.19 3.81
C LEU A 25 2.35 12.64 5.14
N GLN A 26 2.81 12.11 6.28
CA GLN A 26 2.48 12.59 7.64
C GLN A 26 0.98 12.91 7.88
N GLY A 27 0.06 12.09 7.35
CA GLY A 27 -1.38 12.28 7.51
C GLY A 27 -2.06 13.18 6.48
N HIS A 28 -1.33 13.79 5.55
CA HIS A 28 -1.89 14.55 4.42
C HIS A 28 -2.59 13.65 3.37
N ALA A 29 -2.41 12.33 3.47
CA ALA A 29 -3.10 11.35 2.65
C ALA A 29 -3.52 10.11 3.46
N GLN A 30 -4.67 9.53 3.09
CA GLN A 30 -5.04 8.18 3.50
C GLN A 30 -4.34 7.20 2.56
N VAL A 31 -3.61 6.24 3.13
CA VAL A 31 -2.75 5.31 2.39
C VAL A 31 -3.14 3.87 2.71
N GLU A 32 -3.44 3.10 1.67
CA GLU A 32 -3.83 1.69 1.74
C GLU A 32 -3.01 0.85 0.75
N SER A 33 -3.00 -0.48 0.91
CA SER A 33 -2.37 -1.41 -0.04
C SER A 33 -3.21 -2.66 -0.31
N ALA A 34 -3.25 -3.11 -1.57
CA ALA A 34 -4.03 -4.27 -2.01
C ALA A 34 -3.26 -5.18 -3.00
N GLY A 35 -3.79 -6.39 -3.19
CA GLY A 35 -3.31 -7.38 -4.15
C GLY A 35 -4.37 -7.69 -5.20
N ILE A 36 -3.95 -7.96 -6.44
CA ILE A 36 -4.86 -8.49 -7.48
C ILE A 36 -5.17 -9.97 -7.21
N ALA A 37 -4.18 -10.71 -6.74
CA ALA A 37 -4.28 -12.07 -6.24
C ALA A 37 -3.45 -12.14 -4.95
N PRO A 38 -3.97 -11.57 -3.85
CA PRO A 38 -3.21 -11.45 -2.63
C PRO A 38 -2.90 -12.82 -2.06
N PHE A 39 -1.74 -12.92 -1.41
CA PHE A 39 -1.20 -14.21 -1.02
C PHE A 39 -1.92 -14.74 0.22
N GLY A 40 -2.54 -15.92 0.08
CA GLY A 40 -3.23 -16.60 1.16
C GLY A 40 -4.74 -16.35 1.21
N ASP A 41 -5.30 -15.70 0.19
CA ASP A 41 -6.76 -15.57 -0.03
C ASP A 41 -7.37 -16.72 -0.83
#